data_AF-A0A521YIV5-F1
#
_entry.id   AF-A0A521YIV5-F1
#
_cell.length_a   1.000
_cell.length_b   1.000
_cell.length_c   1.000
_cell.angle_alpha   90.00
_cell.angle_beta   90.00
_cell.angle_gamma   90.00
#
_symmetry.space_group_name_H-M   'P 1'
#
loop_
_entity.id
_entity.type
_entity.pdbx_description
1 polymer ?
#
loop_
_entity_poly.entity_id
_entity_poly.type
_entity_poly.pdbx_seq_one_letter_code
_entity_poly.pdbx_strand_id
1 'polypeptide(L)'
;AVRLRHTPTGVSTEADESRSQHENRAQAVRRLRLAIATEVREPLDLEKWKPPASLTLLVRVGSGPAIRREPRYAAAIATVFDVLDAAGWSLADAAVHLGVSTAALGRFVAEEEAVFRAANTRRRALGLSPLRTR
;
A
#
# COMPACT_ATOMS: atom_id res chain seq x y z
N ALA A 1 -14.48 15.28 14.89
CA ALA A 1 -14.04 15.04 13.51
C ALA A 1 -12.79 15.84 13.18
N VAL A 2 -11.85 15.25 12.45
CA VAL A 2 -10.66 15.87 11.85
C VAL A 2 -10.66 15.52 10.36
N ARG A 3 -10.52 16.51 9.48
CA ARG A 3 -10.36 16.34 8.04
C ARG A 3 -9.00 16.85 7.61
N LEU A 4 -8.28 16.06 6.80
CA LEU A 4 -6.98 16.40 6.24
C LEU A 4 -7.04 16.31 4.73
N ARG A 5 -6.28 17.18 4.05
CA ARG A 5 -6.09 17.15 2.60
C ARG A 5 -4.61 17.34 2.30
N HIS A 6 -4.07 16.47 1.47
CA HIS A 6 -2.74 16.65 0.88
C HIS A 6 -2.89 17.53 -0.35
N THR A 7 -2.44 18.79 -0.27
CA THR A 7 -2.68 19.79 -1.31
C THR A 7 -2.07 19.44 -2.68
N PRO A 8 -0.86 18.85 -2.79
CA PRO A 8 -0.29 18.54 -4.10
C PRO A 8 -1.03 17.44 -4.86
N THR A 9 -1.57 16.44 -4.15
CA THR A 9 -2.22 15.28 -4.78
C THR A 9 -3.74 15.37 -4.75
N GLY A 10 -4.30 16.32 -4.00
CA GLY A 10 -5.74 16.48 -3.80
C GLY A 10 -6.40 15.49 -2.84
N VAL A 11 -5.69 14.41 -2.48
CA VAL A 11 -6.19 13.32 -1.62
C VAL A 11 -6.63 13.86 -0.26
N SER A 12 -7.80 13.43 0.19
CA SER A 12 -8.37 13.86 1.46
C SER A 12 -8.90 12.69 2.28
N THR A 13 -8.80 12.81 3.60
CA THR A 13 -9.29 11.81 4.55
C THR A 13 -9.91 12.47 5.77
N GLU A 14 -10.84 11.78 6.40
CA GLU A 14 -11.45 12.21 7.66
C GLU A 14 -11.43 11.11 8.72
N ALA A 15 -11.49 11.54 9.98
CA ALA A 15 -11.54 10.68 11.16
C ALA A 15 -12.36 11.37 12.26
N ASP A 16 -13.35 10.68 12.79
CA ASP A 16 -14.30 11.17 13.80
C ASP A 16 -14.67 10.11 14.84
N GLU A 17 -13.89 9.03 14.92
CA GLU A 17 -14.18 7.84 15.72
C GLU A 17 -14.00 8.04 17.22
N SER A 18 -13.10 8.95 17.61
CA SER A 18 -12.79 9.21 19.02
C SER A 18 -13.33 10.57 19.48
N ARG A 19 -13.63 10.67 20.77
CA ARG A 19 -13.83 11.96 21.45
C ARG A 19 -12.55 12.81 21.53
N SER A 20 -11.38 12.19 21.36
CA SER A 20 -10.08 12.86 21.37
C SER A 20 -9.70 13.37 19.97
N GLN A 21 -9.52 14.69 19.84
CA GLN A 21 -9.05 15.29 18.59
C GLN A 21 -7.63 14.82 18.22
N HIS A 22 -6.78 14.58 19.22
CA HIS A 22 -5.42 14.11 18.99
C HIS A 22 -5.41 12.70 18.35
N GLU A 23 -6.24 11.80 18.87
CA GLU A 23 -6.38 10.44 18.32
C GLU A 23 -6.95 10.49 16.90
N ASN A 24 -8.02 11.28 16.68
CA ASN A 24 -8.58 11.47 15.34
C ASN A 24 -7.54 12.03 14.36
N ARG A 25 -6.70 12.98 14.81
CA ARG A 25 -5.63 13.51 13.96
C ARG A 25 -4.60 12.45 13.61
N ALA A 26 -4.16 11.63 14.56
CA ALA A 26 -3.23 10.53 14.29
C ALA A 26 -3.81 9.51 13.29
N GLN A 27 -5.09 9.17 13.45
CA GLN A 27 -5.81 8.26 12.55
C GLN A 27 -5.95 8.86 11.14
N ALA A 28 -6.35 10.13 11.03
CA ALA A 28 -6.47 10.84 9.76
C ALA A 28 -5.12 10.92 9.03
N VAL A 29 -4.01 11.20 9.73
CA VAL A 29 -2.68 11.22 9.10
C VAL A 29 -2.28 9.85 8.57
N ARG A 30 -2.53 8.77 9.33
CA ARG A 30 -2.24 7.41 8.86
C ARG A 30 -3.06 7.05 7.62
N ARG A 31 -4.36 7.37 7.63
CA ARG A 31 -5.24 7.17 6.45
C ARG A 31 -4.76 7.96 5.25
N LEU A 32 -4.40 9.23 5.45
CA LEU A 32 -3.92 10.09 4.37
C LEU A 32 -2.66 9.54 3.73
N ARG A 33 -1.70 9.06 4.54
CA ARG A 33 -0.48 8.42 4.03
C ARG A 33 -0.76 7.17 3.21
N LEU A 34 -1.69 6.32 3.66
CA LEU A 34 -2.09 5.13 2.90
C LEU A 34 -2.83 5.49 1.61
N ALA A 35 -3.74 6.47 1.65
CA ALA A 35 -4.47 6.92 0.48
C ALA A 35 -3.50 7.46 -0.60
N ILE A 36 -2.53 8.30 -0.22
CA ILE A 36 -1.45 8.73 -1.13
C ILE A 36 -0.69 7.51 -1.66
N ALA A 37 -0.30 6.59 -0.79
CA ALA A 37 0.44 5.39 -1.14
C ALA A 37 -0.33 4.41 -2.04
N THR A 38 -1.63 4.54 -2.19
CA THR A 38 -2.44 3.69 -3.08
C THR A 38 -2.93 4.41 -4.33
N GLU A 39 -3.06 5.73 -4.30
CA GLU A 39 -3.67 6.52 -5.39
C GLU A 39 -2.63 7.21 -6.29
N VAL A 40 -1.44 7.54 -5.76
CA VAL A 40 -0.43 8.29 -6.51
C VAL A 40 0.66 7.34 -6.98
N ARG A 41 0.88 7.23 -8.30
CA ARG A 41 1.89 6.35 -8.90
C ARG A 41 3.09 7.14 -9.42
N GLU A 42 4.26 6.53 -9.30
CA GLU A 42 5.49 6.97 -9.95
C GLU A 42 5.94 5.87 -10.95
N PRO A 43 6.13 6.20 -12.25
CA PRO A 43 6.58 5.21 -13.22
C PRO A 43 7.91 4.57 -12.80
N LEU A 44 7.95 3.23 -12.81
CA LEU A 44 9.10 2.46 -12.35
C LEU A 44 9.64 1.58 -13.48
N ASP A 45 10.95 1.71 -13.76
CA ASP A 45 11.66 0.82 -14.68
C ASP A 45 12.16 -0.41 -13.92
N LEU A 46 11.45 -1.54 -14.08
CA LEU A 46 11.72 -2.79 -13.38
C LEU A 46 13.05 -3.46 -13.77
N GLU A 47 13.64 -3.10 -14.91
CA GLU A 47 14.93 -3.64 -15.35
C GLU A 47 16.10 -2.96 -14.63
N LYS A 48 15.96 -1.68 -14.33
CA LYS A 48 17.01 -0.87 -13.66
C LYS A 48 16.82 -0.77 -12.16
N TRP A 49 15.58 -0.90 -11.69
CA TRP A 49 15.25 -0.76 -10.30
C TRP A 49 15.63 -2.01 -9.49
N LYS A 50 16.12 -1.79 -8.26
CA LYS A 50 16.38 -2.86 -7.29
C LYS A 50 15.67 -2.54 -5.97
N PRO A 51 15.02 -3.53 -5.35
CA PRO A 51 14.32 -3.31 -4.10
C PRO A 51 15.33 -3.01 -2.98
N PRO A 52 15.10 -1.97 -2.16
CA PRO A 52 15.84 -1.78 -0.92
C PRO A 52 15.67 -2.99 -0.01
N ALA A 53 16.73 -3.44 0.66
CA ALA A 53 16.68 -4.60 1.54
C ALA A 53 15.62 -4.46 2.66
N SER A 54 15.39 -3.24 3.14
CA SER A 54 14.35 -2.93 4.12
C SER A 54 12.94 -3.20 3.59
N LEU A 55 12.67 -2.89 2.32
CA LEU A 55 11.39 -3.17 1.67
C LEU A 55 11.18 -4.67 1.53
N THR A 56 12.18 -5.38 0.97
CA THR A 56 12.12 -6.83 0.81
C THR A 56 11.90 -7.53 2.14
N LEU A 57 12.61 -7.12 3.21
CA LEU A 57 12.43 -7.68 4.54
C LEU A 57 11.02 -7.44 5.06
N LEU A 58 10.51 -6.21 4.96
CA LEU A 58 9.18 -5.86 5.43
C LEU A 58 8.08 -6.70 4.74
N VAL A 59 8.18 -6.86 3.41
CA VAL A 59 7.25 -7.68 2.63
C VAL A 59 7.38 -9.18 3.00
N ARG A 60 8.59 -9.67 3.27
CA ARG A 60 8.82 -11.06 3.70
C ARG A 60 8.20 -11.37 5.06
N VAL A 61 8.29 -10.44 6.02
CA VAL A 61 7.61 -10.60 7.32
C VAL A 61 6.09 -10.71 7.10
N GLY A 62 5.55 -9.95 6.16
CA GLY A 62 4.19 -10.13 5.66
C GLY A 62 3.16 -9.36 6.48
N SER A 63 2.38 -10.05 7.30
CA SER A 63 1.19 -9.51 7.96
C SER A 63 1.32 -9.42 9.48
N GLY A 64 0.57 -8.50 10.10
CA GLY A 64 0.44 -8.40 11.55
C GLY A 64 0.46 -6.96 12.12
N PRO A 65 0.06 -6.78 13.39
CA PRO A 65 0.00 -5.46 14.04
C PRO A 65 1.32 -4.70 14.05
N ALA A 66 2.45 -5.40 14.16
CA ALA A 66 3.78 -4.79 14.10
C ALA A 66 4.06 -4.18 12.72
N ILE A 67 3.64 -4.85 11.65
CA ILE A 67 3.80 -4.37 10.27
C ILE A 67 2.94 -3.14 10.02
N ARG A 68 1.67 -3.14 10.44
CA ARG A 68 0.77 -1.97 10.28
C ARG A 68 1.26 -0.73 11.04
N ARG A 69 2.01 -0.95 12.13
CA ARG A 69 2.57 0.12 12.97
C ARG A 69 3.96 0.55 12.55
N GLU A 70 4.61 -0.17 11.63
CA GLU A 70 5.92 0.21 11.11
C GLU A 70 5.82 1.60 10.46
N PRO A 71 6.63 2.60 10.89
CA PRO A 71 6.59 3.95 10.33
C PRO A 71 6.77 4.01 8.81
N ARG A 72 7.48 3.03 8.25
CA ARG A 72 7.75 2.90 6.80
C ARG A 72 6.64 2.19 6.03
N TYR A 73 5.60 1.66 6.68
CA TYR A 73 4.58 0.82 6.03
C TYR A 73 3.91 1.53 4.85
N ALA A 74 3.49 2.79 5.00
CA ALA A 74 2.86 3.53 3.92
C ALA A 74 3.81 3.77 2.72
N ALA A 75 5.08 4.09 2.99
CA ALA A 75 6.08 4.23 1.93
C ALA A 75 6.36 2.89 1.23
N ALA A 76 6.39 1.80 1.98
CA ALA A 76 6.54 0.46 1.43
C ALA A 76 5.34 0.06 0.54
N ILE A 77 4.11 0.38 0.95
CA ILE A 77 2.92 0.21 0.11
C ILE A 77 3.02 1.03 -1.16
N ALA A 78 3.48 2.28 -1.08
CA ALA A 78 3.66 3.13 -2.26
C ALA A 78 4.60 2.45 -3.27
N THR A 79 5.79 2.04 -2.84
CA THR A 79 6.75 1.36 -3.73
C THR A 79 6.22 0.02 -4.24
N VAL A 80 5.51 -0.76 -3.41
CA VAL A 80 4.88 -2.01 -3.85
C VAL A 80 3.85 -1.76 -4.94
N PHE A 81 3.03 -0.71 -4.82
CA PHE A 81 2.04 -0.37 -5.84
C PHE A 81 2.71 0.12 -7.14
N ASP A 82 3.89 0.77 -7.09
CA ASP A 82 4.62 1.19 -8.29
C ASP A 82 5.20 -0.02 -9.01
N VAL A 83 5.75 -0.97 -8.24
CA VAL A 83 6.18 -2.27 -8.78
C VAL A 83 5.00 -3.04 -9.38
N LEU A 84 3.84 -3.05 -8.71
CA LEU A 84 2.64 -3.70 -9.25
C LEU A 84 2.18 -3.03 -10.54
N ASP A 85 2.12 -1.70 -10.61
CA ASP A 85 1.70 -0.99 -11.82
C ASP A 85 2.65 -1.26 -12.98
N ALA A 86 3.96 -1.20 -12.74
CA ALA A 86 4.99 -1.53 -13.74
C ALA A 86 4.96 -3.02 -14.16
N ALA A 87 4.56 -3.92 -13.27
CA ALA A 87 4.39 -5.34 -13.54
C ALA A 87 3.00 -5.70 -14.09
N GLY A 88 2.22 -4.73 -14.60
CA GLY A 88 0.89 -4.99 -15.16
C GLY A 88 -0.11 -5.55 -14.13
N TRP A 89 0.08 -5.20 -12.87
CA TRP A 89 -0.65 -5.69 -11.70
C TRP A 89 -0.52 -7.19 -11.44
N SER A 90 0.45 -7.88 -12.03
CA SER A 90 0.75 -9.29 -11.74
C SER A 90 1.47 -9.45 -10.40
N LEU A 91 0.85 -10.16 -9.43
CA LEU A 91 1.52 -10.46 -8.15
C LEU A 91 2.75 -11.37 -8.33
N ALA A 92 2.72 -12.25 -9.33
CA ALA A 92 3.82 -13.17 -9.57
C ALA A 92 5.05 -12.40 -10.07
N ASP A 93 4.87 -11.55 -11.07
CA ASP A 93 5.97 -10.79 -11.67
C ASP A 93 6.50 -9.73 -10.69
N ALA A 94 5.60 -9.01 -10.00
CA ALA A 94 6.00 -8.07 -8.96
C ALA A 94 6.81 -8.73 -7.83
N ALA A 95 6.45 -9.95 -7.42
CA ALA A 95 7.17 -10.68 -6.39
C ALA A 95 8.60 -11.05 -6.81
N VAL A 96 8.81 -11.37 -8.09
CA VAL A 96 10.15 -11.62 -8.67
C VAL A 96 11.01 -10.36 -8.53
N HIS A 97 10.51 -9.20 -8.96
CA HIS A 97 11.26 -7.94 -8.87
C HIS A 97 11.51 -7.48 -7.42
N LEU A 98 10.63 -7.85 -6.47
CA LEU A 98 10.81 -7.57 -5.04
C LEU A 98 11.72 -8.57 -4.32
N GLY A 99 12.07 -9.71 -4.95
CA GLY A 99 12.85 -10.78 -4.33
C GLY A 99 12.10 -11.49 -3.19
N VAL A 100 10.78 -11.63 -3.31
CA VAL A 100 9.91 -12.24 -2.30
C VAL A 100 9.01 -13.32 -2.92
N SER A 101 8.34 -14.13 -2.09
CA SER A 101 7.33 -15.05 -2.61
C SER A 101 6.02 -14.31 -2.92
N THR A 102 5.27 -14.78 -3.93
CA THR A 102 3.94 -14.27 -4.27
C THR A 102 2.98 -14.29 -3.08
N ALA A 103 3.09 -15.32 -2.22
CA ALA A 103 2.28 -15.45 -1.02
C ALA A 103 2.63 -14.38 0.04
N ALA A 104 3.91 -14.06 0.23
CA ALA A 104 4.33 -13.00 1.15
C ALA A 104 3.83 -11.64 0.66
N LEU A 105 3.99 -11.34 -0.63
CA LEU A 105 3.47 -10.11 -1.24
C LEU A 105 1.93 -10.03 -1.12
N GLY A 106 1.23 -11.13 -1.40
CA GLY A 106 -0.23 -11.19 -1.26
C GLY A 106 -0.69 -10.90 0.17
N ARG A 107 -0.05 -11.50 1.19
CA ARG A 107 -0.34 -11.21 2.60
C ARG A 107 -0.04 -9.76 2.98
N PHE A 108 1.07 -9.21 2.50
CA PHE A 108 1.47 -7.83 2.77
C PHE A 108 0.47 -6.81 2.20
N VAL A 109 0.00 -7.02 0.96
CA VAL A 109 -1.03 -6.18 0.32
C VAL A 109 -2.41 -6.36 0.97
N ALA A 110 -2.70 -7.56 1.47
CA ALA A 110 -3.94 -7.87 2.18
C ALA A 110 -3.97 -7.43 3.65
N GLU A 111 -2.85 -6.92 4.18
CA GLU A 111 -2.71 -6.59 5.60
C GLU A 111 -3.64 -5.46 6.06
N GLU A 112 -3.85 -4.47 5.20
CA GLU A 112 -4.77 -3.35 5.45
C GLU A 112 -5.90 -3.40 4.45
N GLU A 113 -7.13 -3.40 4.97
CA GLU A 113 -8.32 -3.52 4.12
C GLU A 113 -8.42 -2.42 3.07
N ALA A 114 -8.02 -1.18 3.40
CA ALA A 114 -8.01 -0.06 2.46
C ALA A 114 -7.02 -0.29 1.30
N VAL A 115 -5.84 -0.84 1.61
CA VAL A 115 -4.80 -1.17 0.62
C VAL A 115 -5.29 -2.30 -0.28
N PHE A 116 -5.83 -3.37 0.32
CA PHE A 116 -6.36 -4.51 -0.44
C PHE A 116 -7.52 -4.11 -1.35
N ARG A 117 -8.43 -3.25 -0.85
CA ARG A 117 -9.52 -2.67 -1.64
C ARG A 117 -8.98 -1.86 -2.82
N ALA A 118 -8.00 -0.98 -2.59
CA ALA A 118 -7.39 -0.18 -3.65
C ALA A 118 -6.76 -1.05 -4.75
N ALA A 119 -5.99 -2.07 -4.36
CA ALA A 119 -5.40 -3.01 -5.32
C ALA A 119 -6.45 -3.73 -6.17
N ASN A 120 -7.55 -4.19 -5.54
CA ASN A 120 -8.64 -4.86 -6.24
C ASN A 120 -9.44 -3.92 -7.15
N THR A 121 -9.68 -2.67 -6.73
CA THR A 121 -10.30 -1.65 -7.57
C THR A 121 -9.49 -1.43 -8.84
N ARG A 122 -8.16 -1.29 -8.70
CA ARG A 122 -7.27 -1.09 -9.85
C ARG A 122 -7.22 -2.31 -10.77
N ARG A 123 -7.11 -3.53 -10.21
CA ARG A 123 -7.18 -4.77 -11.00
C ARG A 123 -8.49 -4.89 -11.78
N ARG A 124 -9.63 -4.60 -11.17
CA ARG A 124 -10.94 -4.61 -11.85
C ARG A 124 -11.01 -3.59 -12.98
N ALA A 125 -10.48 -2.38 -12.77
CA ALA A 125 -10.41 -1.35 -13.81
C ALA A 125 -9.58 -1.79 -15.03
N LEU A 126 -8.61 -2.69 -14.83
CA LEU A 126 -7.81 -3.32 -15.88
C LEU A 126 -8.42 -4.63 -16.43
N GLY A 127 -9.63 -5.01 -16.00
CA GLY A 127 -10.27 -6.27 -16.42
C GLY A 127 -9.66 -7.54 -15.80
N LEU A 128 -8.79 -7.40 -14.80
CA LEU A 128 -8.14 -8.52 -14.12
C LEU A 128 -9.00 -9.07 -12.99
N SER A 129 -8.91 -10.38 -12.76
CA SER A 129 -9.53 -11.05 -11.61
C SER A 129 -9.06 -10.42 -10.29
N PRO A 130 -9.94 -10.20 -9.31
CA PRO A 130 -9.53 -9.66 -8.02
C PRO A 130 -8.59 -10.63 -7.30
N LEU A 131 -7.69 -10.07 -6.50
CA LEU A 131 -6.94 -10.81 -5.50
C LEU A 131 -7.91 -11.44 -4.50
N ARG A 132 -7.62 -12.68 -4.12
CA ARG A 132 -8.37 -13.41 -3.09
C ARG A 132 -7.46 -13.55 -1.88
N THR A 133 -7.97 -13.18 -0.71
CA THR A 133 -7.37 -13.58 0.55
C THR A 133 -7.56 -15.09 0.70
N ARG A 134 -6.47 -15.79 1.07
CA ARG A 134 -6.55 -17.16 1.59
C ARG A 134 -6.76 -17.11 3.09
#